data_AF-A0A417YND6-F1
#
_entry.id   AF-A0A417YND6-F1
#
_cell.length_a   1.000
_cell.length_b   1.000
_cell.length_c   1.000
_cell.angle_alpha   90.00
_cell.angle_beta   90.00
_cell.angle_gamma   90.00
#
_symmetry.space_group_name_H-M   'P 1'
#
loop_
_entity.id
_entity.type
_entity.pdbx_description
1 polymer ?
#
loop_
_entity_poly.entity_id
_entity_poly.type
_entity_poly.pdbx_seq_one_letter_code
_entity_poly.pdbx_strand_id
1 'polypeptide(L)'
;MNNLFYHTVQPGDNYWLLAYRYQTTAEEIFAVNPGINPNYLHTGQKISIPVAHSPNQQVRPDHCISQAEVDYRNDMRSLWEEHVAWTRMAIISLTFNLPDIDFVLTRLLRNATDMGNMIRRLYGDVVAETYGNLIKEHLLIAADLVKAAIAGDEQAAMTAEQKWYANADEIAVFLNSINPYLTEEAVREMFYHHLDLTKQEAVAMINKDYQKDIEVYDEIEKQARHMADTISDAMVKAYPSVF
;
A
#
# COMPACT_ATOMS: atom_id res chain seq x y z
N MET A 1 2.75 28.12 -15.04
CA MET A 1 4.04 27.48 -15.35
C MET A 1 4.48 26.79 -14.07
N ASN A 2 4.63 25.46 -14.09
CA ASN A 2 5.09 24.72 -12.90
C ASN A 2 6.58 25.07 -12.69
N ASN A 3 6.94 25.47 -11.47
CA ASN A 3 8.34 25.72 -11.10
C ASN A 3 8.97 24.40 -10.67
N LEU A 4 10.25 24.20 -10.96
CA LEU A 4 10.98 23.02 -10.50
C LEU A 4 11.71 23.34 -9.19
N PHE A 5 11.50 22.53 -8.17
CA PHE A 5 12.26 22.51 -6.93
C PHE A 5 13.25 21.34 -6.95
N TYR A 6 14.50 21.57 -6.56
CA TYR A 6 15.51 20.49 -6.49
C TYR A 6 15.53 19.87 -5.10
N HIS A 7 15.02 18.65 -4.97
CA HIS A 7 15.06 17.88 -3.74
C HIS A 7 16.31 16.99 -3.71
N THR A 8 16.99 16.93 -2.56
CA THR A 8 18.10 15.99 -2.32
C THR A 8 17.55 14.81 -1.52
N VAL A 9 17.48 13.64 -2.15
CA VAL A 9 16.92 12.40 -1.61
C VAL A 9 17.54 12.09 -0.24
N GLN A 10 16.69 11.90 0.75
CA GLN A 10 17.02 11.46 2.10
C GLN A 10 16.74 9.95 2.26
N PRO A 11 17.28 9.31 3.31
CA PRO A 11 16.91 7.93 3.62
C PRO A 11 15.39 7.78 3.77
N GLY A 12 14.80 6.82 3.04
CA GLY A 12 13.37 6.54 3.04
C GLY A 12 12.53 7.36 2.06
N ASP A 13 13.10 8.33 1.34
CA ASP A 13 12.36 9.01 0.27
C ASP A 13 12.13 8.08 -0.93
N ASN A 14 10.93 8.16 -1.51
CA ASN A 14 10.57 7.60 -2.81
C ASN A 14 9.71 8.63 -3.56
N TYR A 15 9.48 8.45 -4.87
CA TYR A 15 8.72 9.42 -5.66
C TYR A 15 7.31 9.65 -5.12
N TRP A 16 6.69 8.65 -4.51
CA TRP A 16 5.36 8.77 -3.93
C TRP A 16 5.33 9.64 -2.68
N LEU A 17 6.25 9.43 -1.74
CA LEU A 17 6.40 10.26 -0.54
C LEU A 17 6.77 11.69 -0.90
N LEU A 18 7.61 11.87 -1.91
CA LEU A 18 7.98 13.19 -2.41
C LEU A 18 6.83 13.87 -3.12
N ALA A 19 6.04 13.15 -3.91
CA ALA A 19 4.82 13.65 -4.54
C ALA A 19 3.85 14.21 -3.49
N TYR A 20 3.60 13.42 -2.45
CA TYR A 20 2.78 13.83 -1.33
C TYR A 20 3.35 15.08 -0.63
N ARG A 21 4.63 15.07 -0.25
CA ARG A 21 5.31 16.16 0.48
C ARG A 21 5.26 17.48 -0.29
N TYR A 22 5.42 17.42 -1.61
CA TYR A 22 5.51 18.59 -2.47
C TYR A 22 4.19 18.95 -3.17
N GLN A 23 3.10 18.26 -2.84
CA GLN A 23 1.77 18.49 -3.43
C GLN A 23 1.80 18.42 -4.96
N THR A 24 2.40 17.35 -5.48
CA THR A 24 2.48 16.98 -6.91
C THR A 24 2.17 15.48 -7.05
N THR A 25 2.27 14.89 -8.24
CA THR A 25 2.10 13.45 -8.44
C THR A 25 3.44 12.74 -8.67
N ALA A 26 3.50 11.44 -8.38
CA ALA A 26 4.69 10.63 -8.66
C ALA A 26 4.97 10.58 -10.16
N GLU A 27 3.93 10.57 -10.99
CA GLU A 27 4.02 10.68 -12.46
C GLU A 27 4.63 12.02 -12.88
N GLU A 28 4.20 13.14 -12.30
CA GLU A 28 4.76 14.45 -12.60
C GLU A 28 6.25 14.52 -12.20
N ILE A 29 6.62 13.96 -11.04
CA ILE A 29 8.02 13.84 -10.63
C ILE A 29 8.78 12.94 -11.60
N PHE A 30 8.23 11.79 -11.99
CA PHE A 30 8.86 10.88 -12.93
C PHE A 30 9.10 11.54 -14.29
N ALA A 31 8.10 12.25 -14.83
CA ALA A 31 8.17 12.92 -16.12
C ALA A 31 9.27 13.99 -16.18
N VAL A 32 9.57 14.67 -15.06
CA VAL A 32 10.62 15.70 -15.01
C VAL A 32 12.00 15.16 -14.61
N ASN A 33 12.14 13.84 -14.42
CA ASN A 33 13.40 13.17 -14.08
C ASN A 33 13.74 12.01 -15.03
N PRO A 34 13.89 12.27 -16.35
CA PRO A 34 14.19 11.23 -17.31
C PRO A 34 15.53 10.54 -16.98
N GLY A 35 15.51 9.20 -16.99
CA GLY A 35 16.69 8.38 -16.71
C GLY A 35 16.95 8.07 -15.24
N ILE A 36 16.13 8.58 -14.31
CA ILE A 36 16.15 8.18 -12.91
C ILE A 36 15.15 7.03 -12.70
N ASN A 37 15.60 5.95 -12.09
CA ASN A 37 14.70 4.84 -11.72
C ASN A 37 13.87 5.23 -10.48
N PRO A 38 12.53 5.32 -10.59
CA PRO A 38 11.65 5.74 -9.49
C PRO A 38 11.69 4.78 -8.29
N ASN A 39 12.04 3.51 -8.53
CA ASN A 39 12.12 2.47 -7.49
C ASN A 39 13.51 2.41 -6.83
N TYR A 40 14.47 3.25 -7.27
CA TYR A 40 15.85 3.17 -6.81
C TYR A 40 16.47 4.56 -6.66
N LEU A 41 15.98 5.31 -5.66
CA LEU A 41 16.55 6.60 -5.30
C LEU A 41 17.72 6.42 -4.36
N HIS A 42 18.86 7.03 -4.70
CA HIS A 42 20.04 7.01 -3.86
C HIS A 42 20.03 8.19 -2.89
N THR A 43 20.30 7.95 -1.60
CA THR A 43 20.50 9.06 -0.65
C THR A 43 21.58 10.02 -1.15
N GLY A 44 21.29 11.32 -1.15
CA GLY A 44 22.15 12.37 -1.70
C GLY A 44 21.93 12.65 -3.19
N GLN A 45 21.16 11.81 -3.91
CA GLN A 45 20.76 12.08 -5.29
C GLN A 45 19.87 13.32 -5.34
N LYS A 46 20.07 14.17 -6.36
CA LYS A 46 19.21 15.31 -6.61
C LYS A 46 18.16 14.95 -7.66
N ILE A 47 16.90 15.20 -7.34
CA ILE A 47 15.77 15.04 -8.26
C ILE A 47 15.00 16.35 -8.38
N SER A 48 14.36 16.54 -9.53
CA SER A 48 13.50 17.70 -9.81
C SER A 48 12.07 17.39 -9.35
N ILE A 49 11.46 18.27 -8.59
CA ILE A 49 10.08 18.17 -8.14
C ILE A 49 9.30 19.31 -8.79
N PRO A 50 8.27 19.02 -9.60
CA PRO A 50 7.38 20.06 -10.08
C PRO A 50 6.51 20.55 -8.92
N VAL A 51 6.52 21.86 -8.67
CA VAL A 51 5.71 22.51 -7.64
C VAL A 51 4.93 23.66 -8.26
N ALA A 52 3.65 23.78 -7.87
CA ALA A 52 2.82 24.90 -8.31
C ALA A 52 3.27 26.24 -7.69
N HIS A 53 3.94 26.22 -6.51
CA HIS A 53 4.40 27.39 -5.78
C HIS A 53 5.79 27.15 -5.16
N SER A 54 6.62 28.20 -5.02
CA SER A 54 7.97 28.07 -4.45
C SER A 54 7.88 27.80 -2.93
N PRO A 55 8.56 26.76 -2.40
CA PRO A 55 8.45 26.37 -0.98
C PRO A 55 9.06 27.37 0.02
N ASN A 56 9.55 28.52 -0.46
CA ASN A 56 10.09 29.60 0.36
C ASN A 56 9.06 30.68 0.72
N GLN A 57 7.80 30.54 0.30
CA GLN A 57 6.70 31.15 1.06
C GLN A 57 6.50 30.27 2.29
N GLN A 58 6.92 30.79 3.44
CA GLN A 58 6.60 30.22 4.75
C GLN A 58 5.10 29.90 4.79
N VAL A 59 4.76 28.63 4.58
CA VAL A 59 3.48 28.09 4.98
C VAL A 59 3.47 28.27 6.49
N ARG A 60 2.76 29.29 6.97
CA ARG A 60 2.35 29.33 8.37
C ARG A 60 1.73 27.96 8.65
N PRO A 61 2.17 27.21 9.68
CA PRO A 61 1.55 25.95 10.01
C PRO A 61 0.19 26.26 10.63
N ASP A 62 -0.79 26.61 9.79
CA ASP A 62 -2.17 26.80 10.22
C ASP A 62 -2.88 25.43 10.39
N HIS A 63 -2.20 24.31 10.09
CA HIS A 63 -2.65 22.97 10.46
C HIS A 63 -1.86 22.46 11.66
N CYS A 64 -2.38 22.69 12.86
CA CYS A 64 -1.98 21.89 14.02
C CYS A 64 -2.60 20.49 13.86
N ILE A 65 -1.76 19.46 13.72
CA ILE A 65 -2.21 18.06 13.70
C ILE A 65 -2.79 17.74 15.08
N SER A 66 -4.05 17.30 15.12
CA SER A 66 -4.69 16.90 16.37
C SER A 66 -4.19 15.54 16.84
N GLN A 67 -4.41 15.21 18.11
CA GLN A 67 -4.13 13.86 18.60
C GLN A 67 -4.97 12.80 17.88
N ALA A 68 -6.22 13.11 17.54
CA ALA A 68 -7.10 12.19 16.83
C ALA A 68 -6.58 11.88 15.42
N GLU A 69 -6.00 12.87 14.73
CA GLU A 69 -5.34 12.66 13.45
C GLU A 69 -4.10 11.74 13.60
N VAL A 70 -3.26 12.00 14.61
CA VAL A 70 -2.07 11.18 14.89
C VAL A 70 -2.46 9.72 15.17
N ASP A 71 -3.44 9.52 16.05
CA ASP A 71 -3.90 8.18 16.45
C ASP A 71 -4.45 7.43 15.23
N TYR A 72 -5.30 8.08 14.43
CA TYR A 72 -5.87 7.48 13.23
C TYR A 72 -4.82 7.03 12.22
N ARG A 73 -3.79 7.85 11.97
CA ARG A 73 -2.68 7.51 11.06
C ARG A 73 -1.86 6.33 11.59
N ASN A 74 -1.59 6.31 12.90
CA ASN A 74 -0.83 5.23 13.52
C ASN A 74 -1.61 3.91 13.55
N ASP A 75 -2.92 3.95 13.80
CA ASP A 75 -3.80 2.79 13.73
C ASP A 75 -3.85 2.24 12.29
N MET A 76 -3.97 3.12 11.29
CA MET A 76 -3.92 2.73 9.88
C MET A 76 -2.59 2.06 9.50
N ARG A 77 -1.44 2.63 9.93
CA ARG A 77 -0.12 2.00 9.72
C ARG A 77 -0.06 0.62 10.38
N SER A 78 -0.51 0.52 11.62
CA SER A 78 -0.53 -0.75 12.36
C SER A 78 -1.33 -1.82 11.61
N LEU A 79 -2.51 -1.48 11.08
CA LEU A 79 -3.33 -2.42 10.33
C LEU A 79 -2.66 -2.88 9.03
N TRP A 80 -1.97 -2.01 8.31
CA TRP A 80 -1.23 -2.37 7.09
C TRP A 80 0.05 -3.16 7.39
N GLU A 81 0.76 -2.84 8.47
CA GLU A 81 1.91 -3.63 8.92
C GLU A 81 1.48 -5.03 9.39
N GLU A 82 0.38 -5.13 10.13
CA GLU A 82 -0.25 -6.40 10.46
C GLU A 82 -0.65 -7.18 9.20
N HIS A 83 -1.26 -6.51 8.21
CA HIS A 83 -1.69 -7.12 6.96
C HIS A 83 -0.53 -7.86 6.26
N VAL A 84 0.61 -7.18 6.12
CA VAL A 84 1.77 -7.77 5.45
C VAL A 84 2.50 -8.80 6.32
N ALA A 85 2.57 -8.58 7.63
CA ALA A 85 3.16 -9.55 8.55
C ALA A 85 2.38 -10.87 8.59
N TRP A 86 1.04 -10.81 8.70
CA TRP A 86 0.20 -12.02 8.72
C TRP A 86 0.16 -12.70 7.35
N THR A 87 0.25 -11.94 6.25
CA THR A 87 0.39 -12.51 4.89
C THR A 87 1.70 -13.28 4.74
N ARG A 88 2.82 -12.69 5.17
CA ARG A 88 4.12 -13.37 5.22
C ARG A 88 4.08 -14.65 6.05
N MET A 89 3.47 -14.60 7.24
CA MET A 89 3.29 -15.80 8.07
C MET A 89 2.45 -16.86 7.37
N ALA A 90 1.39 -16.48 6.66
CA ALA A 90 0.58 -17.42 5.89
C ALA A 90 1.37 -18.05 4.74
N ILE A 91 2.17 -17.28 4.00
CA ILE A 91 3.07 -17.78 2.94
C ILE A 91 4.06 -18.80 3.51
N ILE A 92 4.69 -18.48 4.64
CA ILE A 92 5.62 -19.40 5.35
C ILE A 92 4.88 -20.68 5.78
N SER A 93 3.74 -20.56 6.46
CA SER A 93 2.98 -21.71 6.95
C SER A 93 2.47 -22.61 5.82
N LEU A 94 2.02 -22.04 4.70
CA LEU A 94 1.64 -22.80 3.50
C LEU A 94 2.85 -23.51 2.89
N THR A 95 3.96 -22.81 2.70
CA THR A 95 5.16 -23.33 2.02
C THR A 95 5.79 -24.50 2.78
N PHE A 96 5.82 -24.42 4.10
CA PHE A 96 6.41 -25.46 4.94
C PHE A 96 5.40 -26.44 5.54
N ASN A 97 4.12 -26.32 5.16
CA ASN A 97 3.04 -27.16 5.68
C ASN A 97 3.00 -27.17 7.22
N LEU A 98 3.08 -25.97 7.82
CA LEU A 98 3.10 -25.80 9.27
C LEU A 98 1.69 -26.07 9.85
N PRO A 99 1.60 -26.68 11.04
CA PRO A 99 0.32 -27.03 11.67
C PRO A 99 -0.47 -25.83 12.20
N ASP A 100 0.08 -24.62 12.11
CA ASP A 100 -0.54 -23.38 12.59
C ASP A 100 -1.37 -22.66 11.52
N ILE A 101 -1.41 -23.16 10.28
CA ILE A 101 -1.98 -22.44 9.14
C ILE A 101 -3.42 -21.97 9.36
N ASP A 102 -4.27 -22.78 10.01
CA ASP A 102 -5.66 -22.39 10.28
C ASP A 102 -5.76 -21.22 11.25
N PHE A 103 -4.86 -21.15 12.25
CA PHE A 103 -4.80 -20.04 13.20
C PHE A 103 -4.27 -18.76 12.54
N VAL A 104 -3.24 -18.90 11.71
CA VAL A 104 -2.64 -17.79 10.95
C VAL A 104 -3.65 -17.22 9.97
N LEU A 105 -4.31 -18.05 9.16
CA LEU A 105 -5.33 -17.61 8.21
C LEU A 105 -6.53 -16.96 8.93
N THR A 106 -6.97 -17.52 10.06
CA THR A 106 -8.03 -16.90 10.86
C THR A 106 -7.65 -15.49 11.32
N ARG A 107 -6.42 -15.28 11.77
CA ARG A 107 -5.93 -13.97 12.21
C ARG A 107 -5.74 -13.01 11.03
N LEU A 108 -5.25 -13.50 9.89
CA LEU A 108 -5.10 -12.73 8.66
C LEU A 108 -6.47 -12.27 8.14
N LEU A 109 -7.46 -13.14 8.07
CA LEU A 109 -8.81 -12.77 7.61
C LEU A 109 -9.52 -11.82 8.59
N ARG A 110 -9.19 -11.85 9.88
CA ARG A 110 -9.67 -10.84 10.84
C ARG A 110 -9.13 -9.44 10.51
N ASN A 111 -7.89 -9.32 10.04
CA ASN A 111 -7.31 -8.02 9.65
C ASN A 111 -8.15 -7.32 8.58
N ALA A 112 -8.75 -8.04 7.62
CA ALA A 112 -9.68 -7.45 6.65
C ALA A 112 -10.91 -6.81 7.32
N THR A 113 -11.47 -7.47 8.34
CA THR A 113 -12.57 -6.92 9.13
C THR A 113 -12.13 -5.71 9.95
N ASP A 114 -10.93 -5.77 10.55
CA ASP A 114 -10.36 -4.67 11.33
C ASP A 114 -10.12 -3.43 10.45
N MET A 115 -9.62 -3.62 9.21
CA MET A 115 -9.49 -2.56 8.19
C MET A 115 -10.83 -1.94 7.79
N GLY A 116 -11.87 -2.77 7.57
CA GLY A 116 -13.23 -2.28 7.34
C GLY A 116 -13.74 -1.42 8.49
N ASN A 117 -13.54 -1.87 9.73
CA ASN A 117 -13.96 -1.14 10.92
C ASN A 117 -13.24 0.20 11.09
N MET A 118 -12.00 0.31 10.61
CA MET A 118 -11.21 1.55 10.70
C MET A 118 -11.87 2.73 9.97
N ILE A 119 -12.59 2.46 8.87
CA ILE A 119 -13.27 3.50 8.10
C ILE A 119 -14.77 3.64 8.47
N ARG A 120 -15.29 2.77 9.34
CA ARG A 120 -16.72 2.72 9.71
C ARG A 120 -17.24 4.02 10.31
N ARG A 121 -16.45 4.69 11.15
CA ARG A 121 -16.84 5.98 11.75
C ARG A 121 -17.05 7.07 10.70
N LEU A 122 -16.34 7.00 9.57
CA LEU A 122 -16.37 8.02 8.52
C LEU A 122 -17.49 7.77 7.51
N TYR A 123 -17.72 6.50 7.16
CA TYR A 123 -18.60 6.12 6.04
C TYR A 123 -19.80 5.25 6.40
N GLY A 124 -19.92 4.80 7.65
CA GLY A 124 -21.00 3.94 8.12
C GLY A 124 -20.83 2.45 7.78
N ASP A 125 -21.81 1.66 8.21
CA ASP A 125 -21.69 0.19 8.26
C ASP A 125 -21.56 -0.47 6.89
N VAL A 126 -22.38 -0.04 5.92
CA VAL A 126 -22.40 -0.63 4.58
C VAL A 126 -21.04 -0.47 3.91
N VAL A 127 -20.46 0.73 3.94
CA VAL A 127 -19.16 1.01 3.32
C VAL A 127 -18.03 0.25 4.01
N ALA A 128 -18.03 0.22 5.35
CA ALA A 128 -17.05 -0.54 6.12
C ALA A 128 -17.09 -2.05 5.81
N GLU A 129 -18.29 -2.62 5.71
CA GLU A 129 -18.48 -4.04 5.38
C GLU A 129 -18.08 -4.35 3.95
N THR A 130 -18.43 -3.47 2.98
CA THR A 130 -17.98 -3.63 1.60
C THR A 130 -16.45 -3.62 1.50
N TYR A 131 -15.79 -2.66 2.13
CA TYR A 131 -14.32 -2.60 2.12
C TYR A 131 -13.70 -3.84 2.75
N GLY A 132 -14.16 -4.24 3.93
CA GLY A 132 -13.66 -5.42 4.62
C GLY A 132 -13.86 -6.71 3.81
N ASN A 133 -14.97 -6.83 3.06
CA ASN A 133 -15.22 -7.99 2.20
C ASN A 133 -14.29 -8.02 0.98
N LEU A 134 -14.04 -6.86 0.33
CA LEU A 134 -13.09 -6.77 -0.79
C LEU A 134 -11.68 -7.20 -0.37
N ILE A 135 -11.21 -6.73 0.79
CA ILE A 135 -9.90 -7.12 1.35
C ILE A 135 -9.90 -8.59 1.79
N LYS A 136 -11.02 -9.10 2.30
CA LYS A 136 -11.11 -10.53 2.66
C LYS A 136 -11.00 -11.42 1.43
N GLU A 137 -11.69 -11.06 0.34
CA GLU A 137 -11.58 -11.76 -0.94
C GLU A 137 -10.16 -11.70 -1.51
N HIS A 138 -9.53 -10.52 -1.45
CA HIS A 138 -8.12 -10.31 -1.81
C HIS A 138 -7.19 -11.34 -1.15
N LEU A 139 -7.32 -11.52 0.17
CA LEU A 139 -6.50 -12.43 0.97
C LEU A 139 -6.78 -13.90 0.64
N LEU A 140 -8.03 -14.26 0.35
CA LEU A 140 -8.40 -15.62 -0.04
C LEU A 140 -7.81 -15.98 -1.41
N ILE A 141 -7.90 -15.06 -2.38
CA ILE A 141 -7.32 -15.27 -3.72
C ILE A 141 -5.79 -15.39 -3.62
N ALA A 142 -5.13 -14.57 -2.82
CA ALA A 142 -3.68 -14.67 -2.57
C ALA A 142 -3.29 -16.04 -2.00
N ALA A 143 -4.04 -16.56 -1.03
CA ALA A 143 -3.81 -17.89 -0.48
C ALA A 143 -3.99 -19.01 -1.53
N ASP A 144 -4.99 -18.90 -2.40
CA ASP A 144 -5.21 -19.84 -3.49
C ASP A 144 -4.10 -19.78 -4.55
N LEU A 145 -3.61 -18.58 -4.87
CA LEU A 145 -2.45 -18.38 -5.74
C LEU A 145 -1.19 -19.08 -5.19
N VAL A 146 -0.89 -18.88 -3.90
CA VAL A 146 0.26 -19.51 -3.23
C VAL A 146 0.12 -21.04 -3.23
N LYS A 147 -1.06 -21.57 -2.90
CA LYS A 147 -1.32 -23.02 -2.93
C LYS A 147 -1.12 -23.60 -4.34
N ALA A 148 -1.62 -22.93 -5.37
CA ALA A 148 -1.44 -23.36 -6.76
C ALA A 148 0.03 -23.36 -7.17
N ALA A 149 0.77 -22.31 -6.80
CA ALA A 149 2.21 -22.21 -7.06
C ALA A 149 3.01 -23.33 -6.37
N ILE A 150 2.71 -23.63 -5.10
CA ILE A 150 3.34 -24.75 -4.35
C ILE A 150 3.03 -26.10 -5.02
N ALA A 151 1.83 -26.28 -5.54
CA ALA A 151 1.41 -27.50 -6.23
C ALA A 151 2.02 -27.65 -7.65
N GLY A 152 2.68 -26.61 -8.18
CA GLY A 152 3.16 -26.57 -9.56
C GLY A 152 2.04 -26.48 -10.60
N ASP A 153 0.83 -26.07 -10.21
CA ASP A 153 -0.31 -25.89 -11.11
C ASP A 153 -0.26 -24.48 -11.74
N GLU A 154 0.48 -24.36 -12.83
CA GLU A 154 0.69 -23.09 -13.54
C GLU A 154 -0.63 -22.46 -14.01
N GLN A 155 -1.59 -23.26 -14.45
CA GLN A 155 -2.87 -22.75 -14.95
C GLN A 155 -3.74 -22.21 -13.82
N ALA A 156 -3.81 -22.92 -12.69
CA ALA A 156 -4.52 -22.43 -11.50
C ALA A 156 -3.85 -21.17 -10.94
N ALA A 157 -2.52 -21.12 -10.89
CA ALA A 157 -1.77 -19.94 -10.45
C ALA A 157 -2.05 -18.73 -11.35
N MET A 158 -1.96 -18.87 -12.68
CA MET A 158 -2.29 -17.78 -13.61
C MET A 158 -3.73 -17.30 -13.45
N THR A 159 -4.67 -18.22 -13.24
CA THR A 159 -6.09 -17.89 -13.06
C THR A 159 -6.33 -17.14 -11.76
N ALA A 160 -5.71 -17.57 -10.66
CA ALA A 160 -5.79 -16.89 -9.37
C ALA A 160 -5.14 -15.51 -9.44
N GLU A 161 -3.99 -15.37 -10.09
CA GLU A 161 -3.32 -14.09 -10.29
C GLU A 161 -4.20 -13.10 -11.06
N GLN A 162 -4.83 -13.51 -12.17
CA GLN A 162 -5.75 -12.64 -12.92
C GLN A 162 -6.91 -12.15 -12.06
N LYS A 163 -7.51 -13.02 -11.24
CA LYS A 163 -8.56 -12.63 -10.29
C LYS A 163 -8.05 -11.67 -9.23
N TRP A 164 -6.81 -11.83 -8.80
CA TRP A 164 -6.20 -10.99 -7.76
C TRP A 164 -6.01 -9.55 -8.24
N TYR A 165 -5.52 -9.38 -9.48
CA TYR A 165 -5.43 -8.06 -10.12
C TYR A 165 -6.81 -7.45 -10.38
N ALA A 166 -7.80 -8.25 -10.80
CA ALA A 166 -9.17 -7.76 -10.96
C ALA A 166 -9.79 -7.29 -9.63
N ASN A 167 -9.56 -8.01 -8.53
CA ASN A 167 -9.99 -7.58 -7.20
C ASN A 167 -9.28 -6.29 -6.75
N ALA A 168 -7.99 -6.10 -7.08
CA ALA A 168 -7.29 -4.84 -6.85
C ALA A 168 -7.94 -3.66 -7.62
N ASP A 169 -8.40 -3.89 -8.85
CA ASP A 169 -9.15 -2.89 -9.61
C ASP A 169 -10.49 -2.55 -8.94
N GLU A 170 -11.21 -3.55 -8.42
CA GLU A 170 -12.47 -3.34 -7.69
C GLU A 170 -12.25 -2.52 -6.41
N ILE A 171 -11.16 -2.78 -5.67
CA ILE A 171 -10.77 -1.99 -4.50
C ILE A 171 -10.46 -0.54 -4.91
N ALA A 172 -9.73 -0.34 -6.01
CA ALA A 172 -9.40 0.98 -6.50
C ALA A 172 -10.64 1.79 -6.88
N VAL A 173 -11.58 1.19 -7.62
CA VAL A 173 -12.87 1.79 -7.98
C VAL A 173 -13.67 2.13 -6.72
N PHE A 174 -13.74 1.19 -5.77
CA PHE A 174 -14.48 1.38 -4.53
C PHE A 174 -13.92 2.53 -3.68
N LEU A 175 -12.61 2.55 -3.42
CA LEU A 175 -11.97 3.60 -2.63
C LEU A 175 -12.11 4.98 -3.29
N ASN A 176 -12.01 5.05 -4.62
CA ASN A 176 -12.28 6.28 -5.36
C ASN A 176 -13.72 6.76 -5.23
N SER A 177 -14.69 5.84 -5.26
CA SER A 177 -16.11 6.18 -5.17
C SER A 177 -16.51 6.81 -3.84
N ILE A 178 -15.79 6.49 -2.75
CA ILE A 178 -16.06 7.02 -1.40
C ILE A 178 -15.13 8.17 -1.01
N ASN A 179 -14.00 8.33 -1.70
CA ASN A 179 -13.04 9.37 -1.39
C ASN A 179 -12.41 9.98 -2.67
N PRO A 180 -12.77 11.22 -3.05
CA PRO A 180 -12.27 11.84 -4.27
C PRO A 180 -10.76 12.16 -4.23
N TYR A 181 -10.12 12.13 -3.06
CA TYR A 181 -8.67 12.29 -2.92
C TYR A 181 -7.90 10.98 -3.20
N LEU A 182 -8.59 9.85 -3.32
CA LEU A 182 -8.04 8.57 -3.77
C LEU A 182 -8.45 8.35 -5.22
N THR A 183 -7.69 8.86 -6.18
CA THR A 183 -7.98 8.59 -7.60
C THR A 183 -7.85 7.10 -7.88
N GLU A 184 -8.77 6.54 -8.68
CA GLU A 184 -8.75 5.12 -9.08
C GLU A 184 -7.38 4.70 -9.63
N GLU A 185 -6.77 5.53 -10.47
CA GLU A 185 -5.43 5.29 -11.03
C GLU A 185 -4.35 5.15 -9.95
N ALA A 186 -4.20 6.14 -9.06
CA ALA A 186 -3.21 6.08 -7.99
C ALA A 186 -3.41 4.87 -7.05
N VAL A 187 -4.67 4.52 -6.73
CA VAL A 187 -4.95 3.34 -5.89
C VAL A 187 -4.60 2.05 -6.65
N ARG A 188 -4.96 1.94 -7.92
CA ARG A 188 -4.62 0.78 -8.77
C ARG A 188 -3.12 0.57 -8.83
N GLU A 189 -2.35 1.62 -9.16
CA GLU A 189 -0.90 1.52 -9.26
C GLU A 189 -0.26 1.08 -7.94
N MET A 190 -0.76 1.64 -6.83
CA MET A 190 -0.31 1.29 -5.49
C MET A 190 -0.59 -0.19 -5.15
N PHE A 191 -1.78 -0.69 -5.45
CA PHE A 191 -2.12 -2.11 -5.26
C PHE A 191 -1.35 -3.02 -6.22
N TYR A 192 -1.18 -2.65 -7.49
CA TYR A 192 -0.41 -3.47 -8.43
C TYR A 192 1.04 -3.64 -8.00
N HIS A 193 1.66 -2.59 -7.45
CA HIS A 193 2.99 -2.68 -6.86
C HIS A 193 3.00 -3.59 -5.61
N HIS A 194 1.97 -3.51 -4.77
CA HIS A 194 1.78 -4.40 -3.62
C HIS A 194 1.71 -5.88 -4.03
N LEU A 195 0.90 -6.18 -5.06
CA LEU A 195 0.72 -7.53 -5.60
C LEU A 195 2.03 -8.11 -6.13
N ASP A 196 2.77 -7.30 -6.90
CA ASP A 196 4.04 -7.71 -7.48
C ASP A 196 5.08 -8.05 -6.41
N LEU A 197 5.25 -7.19 -5.39
CA LEU A 197 6.17 -7.45 -4.28
C LEU A 197 5.77 -8.71 -3.50
N THR A 198 4.48 -8.87 -3.19
CA THR A 198 3.98 -10.03 -2.43
C THR A 198 4.13 -11.33 -3.22
N LYS A 199 3.94 -11.29 -4.55
CA LYS A 199 4.22 -12.43 -5.44
C LYS A 199 5.71 -12.76 -5.45
N GLN A 200 6.59 -11.75 -5.51
CA GLN A 200 8.04 -11.96 -5.44
C GLN A 200 8.45 -12.61 -4.11
N GLU A 201 7.88 -12.19 -2.98
CA GLU A 201 8.10 -12.80 -1.67
C GLU A 201 7.67 -14.27 -1.67
N ALA A 202 6.44 -14.57 -2.13
CA ALA A 202 5.95 -15.94 -2.20
C ALA A 202 6.85 -16.84 -3.07
N VAL A 203 7.27 -16.37 -4.24
CA VAL A 203 8.17 -17.10 -5.15
C VAL A 203 9.54 -17.34 -4.50
N ALA A 204 10.11 -16.32 -3.84
CA ALA A 204 11.38 -16.46 -3.14
C ALA A 204 11.29 -17.49 -2.02
N MET A 205 10.22 -17.46 -1.22
CA MET A 205 9.96 -18.41 -0.14
C MET A 205 9.81 -19.86 -0.66
N ILE A 206 9.00 -20.06 -1.71
CA ILE A 206 8.80 -21.38 -2.36
C ILE A 206 10.13 -21.95 -2.89
N ASN A 207 10.94 -21.10 -3.50
CA ASN A 207 12.25 -21.47 -4.03
C ASN A 207 13.36 -21.55 -2.95
N LYS A 208 13.04 -21.23 -1.69
CA LYS A 208 13.98 -21.18 -0.56
C LYS A 208 15.12 -20.17 -0.75
N ASP A 209 14.88 -19.13 -1.53
CA ASP A 209 15.78 -17.98 -1.63
C ASP A 209 15.52 -17.01 -0.48
N TYR A 210 15.98 -17.39 0.70
CA TYR A 210 15.70 -16.65 1.95
C TYR A 210 16.31 -15.25 1.97
N GLN A 211 17.44 -15.05 1.28
CA GLN A 211 18.07 -13.73 1.19
C GLN A 211 17.17 -12.79 0.38
N LYS A 212 16.70 -13.24 -0.80
CA LYS A 212 15.80 -12.45 -1.63
C LYS A 212 14.46 -12.20 -0.96
N ASP A 213 13.92 -13.21 -0.27
CA ASP A 213 12.69 -13.10 0.50
C ASP A 213 12.76 -11.99 1.56
N ILE A 214 13.85 -11.92 2.35
CA ILE A 214 14.06 -10.86 3.35
C ILE A 214 14.19 -9.49 2.67
N GLU A 215 14.96 -9.39 1.59
CA GLU A 215 15.12 -8.13 0.84
C GLU A 215 13.81 -7.62 0.26
N VAL A 216 12.94 -8.51 -0.24
CA VAL A 216 11.62 -8.14 -0.75
C VAL A 216 10.70 -7.72 0.40
N TYR A 217 10.75 -8.39 1.54
CA TYR A 217 9.93 -8.02 2.69
C TYR A 217 10.27 -6.62 3.23
N ASP A 218 11.54 -6.23 3.25
CA ASP A 218 11.95 -4.86 3.61
C ASP A 218 11.27 -3.80 2.71
N GLU A 219 11.06 -4.12 1.43
CA GLU A 219 10.33 -3.24 0.49
C GLU A 219 8.81 -3.32 0.70
N ILE A 220 8.26 -4.51 1.00
CA ILE A 220 6.83 -4.68 1.34
C ILE A 220 6.48 -3.83 2.56
N GLU A 221 7.28 -3.82 3.63
CA GLU A 221 6.98 -3.03 4.83
C GLU A 221 6.97 -1.52 4.55
N LYS A 222 7.93 -1.02 3.75
CA LYS A 222 7.95 0.39 3.32
C LYS A 222 6.72 0.73 2.48
N GLN A 223 6.38 -0.16 1.55
CA GLN A 223 5.23 0.01 0.66
C GLN A 223 3.92 -0.02 1.46
N ALA A 224 3.75 -0.92 2.42
CA ALA A 224 2.56 -1.00 3.28
C ALA A 224 2.36 0.26 4.12
N ARG A 225 3.43 0.80 4.73
CA ARG A 225 3.37 2.10 5.42
C ARG A 225 2.98 3.24 4.48
N HIS A 226 3.47 3.22 3.24
CA HIS A 226 3.09 4.20 2.23
C HIS A 226 1.60 4.07 1.85
N MET A 227 1.08 2.85 1.66
CA MET A 227 -0.36 2.63 1.43
C MET A 227 -1.21 3.17 2.57
N ALA A 228 -0.81 2.87 3.82
CA ALA A 228 -1.48 3.36 5.01
C ALA A 228 -1.52 4.89 5.07
N ASP A 229 -0.40 5.54 4.78
CA ASP A 229 -0.29 7.00 4.80
C ASP A 229 -1.15 7.63 3.71
N THR A 230 -1.03 7.17 2.46
CA THR A 230 -1.84 7.68 1.33
C THR A 230 -3.34 7.56 1.59
N ILE A 231 -3.80 6.40 2.10
CA ILE A 231 -5.21 6.18 2.42
C ILE A 231 -5.63 7.07 3.59
N SER A 232 -4.88 7.06 4.70
CA SER A 232 -5.24 7.85 5.89
C SER A 232 -5.23 9.36 5.62
N ASP A 233 -4.32 9.84 4.79
CA ASP A 233 -4.27 11.23 4.32
C ASP A 233 -5.53 11.66 3.59
N ALA A 234 -6.01 10.81 2.68
CA ALA A 234 -7.25 11.07 1.97
C ALA A 234 -8.45 11.10 2.91
N MET A 235 -8.48 10.24 3.94
CA MET A 235 -9.55 10.23 4.95
C MET A 235 -9.54 11.51 5.79
N VAL A 236 -8.37 11.96 6.24
CA VAL A 236 -8.22 13.22 7.00
C VAL A 236 -8.64 14.41 6.15
N LYS A 237 -8.23 14.46 4.88
CA LYS A 237 -8.63 15.54 3.95
C LYS A 237 -10.13 15.57 3.67
N ALA A 238 -10.78 14.41 3.63
CA ALA A 238 -12.22 14.31 3.41
C ALA A 238 -13.04 14.68 4.66
N TYR A 239 -12.51 14.42 5.87
CA TYR A 239 -13.22 14.60 7.14
C TYR A 239 -12.43 15.41 8.19
N PRO A 240 -11.99 16.64 7.88
CA PRO A 240 -11.13 17.42 8.77
C PRO A 240 -11.80 17.84 10.09
N SER A 241 -13.13 17.73 10.22
CA SER A 241 -13.84 18.00 11.48
C SER A 241 -13.91 16.80 12.42
N VAL A 242 -13.59 15.60 11.93
CA VAL A 242 -13.53 14.37 12.73
C VAL A 242 -12.18 14.25 13.44
N PHE A 243 -11.14 14.85 12.85
CA PHE A 243 -9.76 14.81 13.29
C PHE A 243 -9.37 16.13 13.94
#